data_AF-A0A0Q4PNB3-F1
#
_entry.id   AF-A0A0Q4PNB3-F1
#
_cell.length_a   1.000
_cell.length_b   1.000
_cell.length_c   1.000
_cell.angle_alpha   90.00
_cell.angle_beta   90.00
_cell.angle_gamma   90.00
#
_symmetry.space_group_name_H-M   'P 1'
#
loop_
_entity.id
_entity.type
_entity.pdbx_description
1 polymer ?
#
loop_
_entity_poly.entity_id
_entity_poly.type
_entity_poly.pdbx_seq_one_letter_code
_entity_poly.pdbx_strand_id
1 'polypeptide(L)'
;MTLPDALFLSQYLCGTYRPRSWPLPPEDSAERRALMDQGIEIALAGEAAVAERLREISRAANPDNVTEIGLRRVFGPLFQRLDRLARNDMLAVRQMVVAIGTEQRIMPSQQTEVLGLPVPGEGRLTVAQAVIRFGVAEAELRAILIDQKVISEVGEDVPADELSFNVFPVADLLSKLRRSLHNEKAAKALGIHHYHLDALCNAGLIAPLFSRQGPAAELIRYFERATLKAFISRLRQHCTPATGDTGLLDIWHSSVRCGLPWTAILNAALEGKIALFSAEATVFTLGDILVDPKHLEPFTASADVLLTLEDAARILTINPTSMRKILREGFLPSEAWIDPATNRDVRGIRESALKTFAALYVSQNALRKQLDSSSPGIARVLRRTGVRPAFDQDRIGVSLYRRKDISRVQGRILQVLSDIDLRTGKKRARRTVSL
;
A
#
# COMPACT_ATOMS: atom_id res chain seq x y z
N MET A 1 -39.37 -21.52 -20.11
CA MET A 1 -40.32 -22.26 -19.26
C MET A 1 -41.48 -22.68 -20.14
N THR A 2 -41.79 -23.97 -20.21
CA THR A 2 -42.85 -24.50 -21.07
C THR A 2 -44.22 -24.36 -20.38
N LEU A 3 -45.32 -24.41 -21.13
CA LEU A 3 -46.68 -24.37 -20.55
C LEU A 3 -46.92 -25.51 -19.53
N PRO A 4 -46.44 -26.75 -19.75
CA PRO A 4 -46.42 -27.80 -18.73
C PRO A 4 -45.68 -27.42 -17.44
N ASP A 5 -44.52 -26.74 -17.54
CA ASP A 5 -43.77 -26.27 -16.37
C ASP A 5 -44.55 -25.21 -15.60
N ALA A 6 -45.20 -24.28 -16.32
CA ALA A 6 -46.02 -23.25 -15.73
C ALA A 6 -47.23 -23.84 -14.99
N LEU A 7 -47.92 -24.80 -15.61
CA LEU A 7 -49.03 -25.53 -14.99
C LEU A 7 -48.56 -26.30 -13.74
N PHE A 8 -47.38 -26.93 -13.81
CA PHE A 8 -46.78 -27.63 -12.68
C PHE A 8 -46.48 -26.68 -11.51
N LEU A 9 -45.83 -25.56 -11.78
CA LEU A 9 -45.44 -24.58 -10.74
C LEU A 9 -46.64 -23.82 -10.17
N SER A 10 -47.71 -23.68 -10.95
CA SER A 10 -48.90 -22.94 -10.56
C SER A 10 -49.58 -23.44 -9.29
N GLN A 11 -49.30 -24.66 -8.85
CA GLN A 11 -49.85 -25.20 -7.61
C GLN A 11 -49.00 -24.87 -6.38
N TYR A 12 -47.77 -24.38 -6.58
CA TYR A 12 -46.77 -24.16 -5.53
C TYR A 12 -46.37 -22.70 -5.37
N LEU A 13 -46.66 -21.83 -6.34
CA LEU A 13 -46.25 -20.42 -6.33
C LEU A 13 -47.29 -19.46 -5.69
N CYS A 14 -48.43 -19.95 -5.22
CA CYS A 14 -49.60 -19.13 -4.91
C CYS A 14 -49.67 -18.65 -3.46
N GLY A 15 -50.57 -17.70 -3.19
CA GLY A 15 -50.68 -16.90 -1.96
C GLY A 15 -50.54 -17.63 -0.61
N THR A 16 -49.85 -16.96 0.32
CA THR A 16 -49.62 -17.29 1.75
C THR A 16 -49.20 -18.73 2.03
N TYR A 17 -48.06 -19.15 1.49
CA TYR A 17 -47.43 -20.40 1.89
C TYR A 17 -47.11 -20.40 3.40
N ARG A 18 -47.89 -21.16 4.18
CA ARG A 18 -47.56 -21.55 5.56
C ARG A 18 -47.21 -23.04 5.58
N PRO A 19 -45.92 -23.42 5.69
CA PRO A 19 -45.46 -24.81 5.49
C PRO A 19 -46.03 -25.84 6.49
N ARG A 20 -46.79 -25.44 7.51
CA ARG A 20 -47.22 -26.30 8.62
C ARG A 20 -48.70 -26.69 8.64
N SER A 21 -49.57 -26.11 7.80
CA SER A 21 -51.00 -26.36 7.92
C SER A 21 -51.76 -26.06 6.62
N TRP A 22 -51.62 -26.92 5.61
CA TRP A 22 -52.46 -26.78 4.41
C TRP A 22 -52.85 -28.14 3.80
N PRO A 23 -54.10 -28.59 3.96
CA PRO A 23 -54.78 -29.27 2.87
C PRO A 23 -55.12 -28.21 1.81
N LEU A 24 -54.72 -28.42 0.55
CA LEU A 24 -55.20 -27.59 -0.56
C LEU A 24 -56.73 -27.50 -0.48
N PRO A 25 -57.34 -26.32 -0.76
CA PRO A 25 -58.79 -26.26 -0.86
C PRO A 25 -59.26 -27.30 -1.91
N PRO A 26 -60.51 -27.81 -1.79
CA PRO A 26 -61.02 -28.89 -2.62
C PRO A 26 -60.74 -28.65 -4.10
N GLU A 27 -60.50 -29.72 -4.88
CA GLU A 27 -60.10 -29.63 -6.29
C GLU A 27 -61.00 -28.72 -7.13
N ASP A 28 -62.31 -28.68 -6.81
CA ASP A 28 -63.30 -27.90 -7.53
C ASP A 28 -63.62 -26.53 -6.93
N SER A 29 -62.90 -26.10 -5.88
CA SER A 29 -63.16 -24.81 -5.24
C SER A 29 -62.72 -23.64 -6.12
N ALA A 30 -63.52 -22.57 -6.13
CA ALA A 30 -63.19 -21.31 -6.80
C ALA A 30 -61.87 -20.72 -6.25
N GLU A 31 -61.60 -20.93 -4.97
CA GLU A 31 -60.36 -20.53 -4.30
C GLU A 31 -59.13 -21.24 -4.89
N ARG A 32 -59.21 -22.54 -5.16
CA ARG A 32 -58.11 -23.27 -5.80
C ARG A 32 -57.84 -22.77 -7.21
N ARG A 33 -58.90 -22.48 -7.98
CA ARG A 33 -58.75 -21.92 -9.34
C ARG A 33 -58.07 -20.56 -9.31
N ALA A 34 -58.52 -19.66 -8.43
CA ALA A 34 -57.91 -18.35 -8.26
C ALA A 34 -56.42 -18.41 -7.85
N LEU A 35 -56.08 -19.36 -6.95
CA LEU A 35 -54.68 -19.61 -6.61
C LEU A 35 -53.92 -20.11 -7.84
N MET A 36 -54.40 -21.14 -8.54
CA MET A 36 -53.73 -21.66 -9.74
C MET A 36 -53.52 -20.57 -10.80
N ASP A 37 -54.50 -19.71 -11.03
CA ASP A 37 -54.39 -18.60 -11.98
C ASP A 37 -53.23 -17.66 -11.62
N GLN A 38 -53.11 -17.30 -10.33
CA GLN A 38 -51.98 -16.49 -9.83
C GLN A 38 -50.63 -17.19 -10.06
N GLY A 39 -50.56 -18.50 -9.84
CA GLY A 39 -49.34 -19.27 -10.06
C GLY A 39 -48.95 -19.37 -11.54
N ILE A 40 -49.95 -19.48 -12.43
CA ILE A 40 -49.75 -19.42 -13.88
C ILE A 40 -49.23 -18.04 -14.29
N GLU A 41 -49.81 -16.96 -13.77
CA GLU A 41 -49.35 -15.60 -14.05
C GLU A 41 -47.87 -15.40 -13.68
N ILE A 42 -47.44 -15.86 -12.48
CA ILE A 42 -46.05 -15.78 -12.04
C ILE A 42 -45.13 -16.60 -12.96
N ALA A 43 -45.55 -17.80 -13.35
CA ALA A 43 -44.76 -18.64 -14.24
C ALA A 43 -44.66 -18.06 -15.67
N LEU A 44 -45.75 -17.49 -16.19
CA LEU A 44 -45.77 -16.83 -17.50
C LEU A 44 -44.96 -15.53 -17.52
N ALA A 45 -44.85 -14.83 -16.38
CA ALA A 45 -43.99 -13.66 -16.22
C ALA A 45 -42.48 -13.98 -16.31
N GLY A 46 -42.11 -15.26 -16.31
CA GLY A 46 -40.77 -15.74 -16.62
C GLY A 46 -39.95 -16.15 -15.39
N GLU A 47 -38.71 -16.59 -15.67
CA GLU A 47 -37.81 -17.18 -14.67
C GLU A 47 -37.48 -16.24 -13.50
N ALA A 48 -37.30 -14.95 -13.76
CA ALA A 48 -37.02 -13.96 -12.72
C ALA A 48 -38.18 -13.83 -11.70
N ALA A 49 -39.43 -13.87 -12.18
CA ALA A 49 -40.62 -13.78 -11.34
C ALA A 49 -40.78 -15.04 -10.47
N VAL A 50 -40.54 -16.22 -11.05
CA VAL A 50 -40.53 -17.50 -10.31
C VAL A 50 -39.43 -17.50 -9.24
N ALA A 51 -38.22 -17.08 -9.59
CA ALA A 51 -37.10 -17.01 -8.64
C ALA A 51 -37.40 -16.06 -7.47
N GLU A 52 -37.94 -14.86 -7.73
CA GLU A 52 -38.28 -13.93 -6.65
C GLU A 52 -39.39 -14.49 -5.76
N ARG A 53 -40.40 -15.14 -6.35
CA ARG A 53 -41.46 -15.78 -5.57
C ARG A 53 -40.93 -16.90 -4.67
N LEU A 54 -40.00 -17.72 -5.17
CA LEU A 54 -39.34 -18.75 -4.36
C LEU A 54 -38.51 -18.12 -3.22
N ARG A 55 -37.86 -16.97 -3.44
CA ARG A 55 -37.17 -16.23 -2.37
C ARG A 55 -38.15 -15.72 -1.33
N GLU A 56 -39.30 -15.19 -1.71
CA GLU A 56 -40.35 -14.74 -0.78
C GLU A 56 -40.87 -15.90 0.08
N ILE A 57 -41.18 -17.04 -0.52
CA ILE A 57 -41.59 -18.28 0.18
C ILE A 57 -40.52 -18.65 1.22
N SER A 58 -39.26 -18.59 0.81
CA SER A 58 -38.12 -18.93 1.64
C SER A 58 -37.92 -17.96 2.82
N ARG A 59 -38.03 -16.65 2.58
CA ARG A 59 -38.01 -15.61 3.64
C ARG A 59 -39.17 -15.77 4.62
N ALA A 60 -40.38 -16.06 4.11
CA ALA A 60 -41.59 -16.21 4.92
C ALA A 60 -41.57 -17.46 5.83
N ALA A 61 -40.77 -18.47 5.51
CA ALA A 61 -40.60 -19.66 6.34
C ALA A 61 -39.89 -19.40 7.69
N ASN A 62 -39.45 -18.16 7.93
CA ASN A 62 -38.79 -17.63 9.13
C ASN A 62 -37.47 -18.33 9.50
N PRO A 63 -36.31 -17.82 9.02
CA PRO A 63 -35.02 -18.50 9.13
C PRO A 63 -34.28 -18.38 10.49
N ASP A 64 -34.88 -17.78 11.52
CA ASP A 64 -34.17 -17.48 12.78
C ASP A 64 -33.74 -18.70 13.62
N ASN A 65 -33.96 -19.93 13.16
CA ASN A 65 -33.49 -21.18 13.78
C ASN A 65 -32.96 -22.21 12.74
N VAL A 66 -32.37 -21.75 11.64
CA VAL A 66 -32.17 -22.53 10.38
C VAL A 66 -30.74 -22.98 10.11
N THR A 67 -30.08 -23.62 11.08
CA THR A 67 -28.93 -24.48 10.74
C THR A 67 -29.35 -25.92 10.42
N GLU A 68 -30.60 -26.31 10.76
CA GLU A 68 -31.11 -27.68 10.54
C GLU A 68 -32.38 -27.76 9.67
N ILE A 69 -32.94 -26.64 9.24
CA ILE A 69 -34.20 -26.62 8.46
C ILE A 69 -33.87 -26.81 6.98
N GLY A 70 -33.72 -28.06 6.53
CA GLY A 70 -33.44 -28.41 5.13
C GLY A 70 -34.49 -27.91 4.13
N LEU A 71 -34.13 -27.82 2.83
CA LEU A 71 -35.01 -27.34 1.74
C LEU A 71 -36.38 -28.02 1.69
N ARG A 72 -36.47 -29.29 2.10
CA ARG A 72 -37.73 -30.03 2.19
C ARG A 72 -38.74 -29.35 3.12
N ARG A 73 -38.30 -28.67 4.18
CA ARG A 73 -39.17 -27.97 5.13
C ARG A 73 -39.52 -26.56 4.66
N VAL A 74 -38.63 -25.90 3.91
CA VAL A 74 -38.91 -24.58 3.31
C VAL A 74 -39.83 -24.70 2.10
N PHE A 75 -39.49 -25.54 1.12
CA PHE A 75 -40.24 -25.67 -0.13
C PHE A 75 -41.28 -26.81 -0.10
N GLY A 76 -41.30 -27.63 0.95
CA GLY A 76 -42.42 -28.54 1.25
C GLY A 76 -42.79 -29.47 0.09
N PRO A 77 -44.07 -29.49 -0.32
CA PRO A 77 -44.56 -30.30 -1.45
C PRO A 77 -43.82 -30.06 -2.77
N LEU A 78 -43.38 -28.83 -3.05
CA LEU A 78 -42.61 -28.52 -4.27
C LEU A 78 -41.31 -29.30 -4.30
N PHE A 79 -40.56 -29.28 -3.20
CA PHE A 79 -39.31 -30.04 -3.07
C PHE A 79 -39.54 -31.54 -3.24
N GLN A 80 -40.54 -32.09 -2.56
CA GLN A 80 -40.86 -33.53 -2.65
C GLN A 80 -41.28 -33.95 -4.06
N ARG A 81 -41.96 -33.06 -4.78
CA ARG A 81 -42.38 -33.34 -6.15
C ARG A 81 -41.18 -33.29 -7.10
N LEU A 82 -40.33 -32.26 -6.99
CA LEU A 82 -39.09 -32.17 -7.76
C LEU A 82 -38.19 -33.38 -7.50
N ASP A 83 -38.06 -33.83 -6.25
CA ASP A 83 -37.22 -34.97 -5.88
C ASP A 83 -37.66 -36.29 -6.55
N ARG A 84 -38.95 -36.45 -6.85
CA ARG A 84 -39.52 -37.64 -7.51
C ARG A 84 -39.47 -37.61 -9.04
N LEU A 85 -39.28 -36.45 -9.65
CA LEU A 85 -39.20 -36.33 -11.11
C LEU A 85 -37.85 -36.86 -11.63
N ALA A 86 -37.76 -37.19 -12.93
CA ALA A 86 -36.49 -37.57 -13.52
C ALA A 86 -35.48 -36.41 -13.42
N ARG A 87 -34.16 -36.72 -13.39
CA ARG A 87 -33.10 -35.73 -13.11
C ARG A 87 -33.13 -34.51 -14.04
N ASN A 88 -33.53 -34.69 -15.29
CA ASN A 88 -33.57 -33.62 -16.30
C ASN A 88 -34.91 -32.87 -16.35
N ASP A 89 -35.96 -33.37 -15.67
CA ASP A 89 -37.26 -32.71 -15.63
C ASP A 89 -37.20 -31.50 -14.70
N MET A 90 -37.79 -30.38 -15.15
CA MET A 90 -37.85 -29.13 -14.38
C MET A 90 -36.47 -28.63 -13.94
N LEU A 91 -35.43 -28.90 -14.73
CA LEU A 91 -34.02 -28.60 -14.38
C LEU A 91 -33.82 -27.15 -13.95
N ALA A 92 -34.42 -26.19 -14.66
CA ALA A 92 -34.34 -24.78 -14.32
C ALA A 92 -34.90 -24.47 -12.92
N VAL A 93 -36.03 -25.08 -12.55
CA VAL A 93 -36.65 -24.90 -11.24
C VAL A 93 -35.80 -25.55 -10.15
N ARG A 94 -35.25 -26.74 -10.41
CA ARG A 94 -34.30 -27.40 -9.48
C ARG A 94 -33.08 -26.50 -9.23
N GLN A 95 -32.52 -25.92 -10.29
CA GLN A 95 -31.39 -24.99 -10.20
C GLN A 95 -31.75 -23.75 -9.36
N MET A 96 -32.94 -23.16 -9.55
CA MET A 96 -33.42 -22.05 -8.73
C MET A 96 -33.57 -22.43 -7.25
N VAL A 97 -34.19 -23.58 -6.97
CA VAL A 97 -34.41 -24.06 -5.58
C VAL A 97 -33.07 -24.33 -4.88
N VAL A 98 -32.11 -24.96 -5.56
CA VAL A 98 -30.77 -25.19 -5.03
C VAL A 98 -30.02 -23.87 -4.85
N ALA A 99 -30.04 -22.97 -5.83
CA ALA A 99 -29.39 -21.66 -5.76
C ALA A 99 -29.92 -20.81 -4.59
N ILE A 100 -31.24 -20.74 -4.42
CA ILE A 100 -31.88 -20.01 -3.31
C ILE A 100 -31.55 -20.69 -1.98
N GLY A 101 -31.54 -22.02 -1.93
CA GLY A 101 -31.13 -22.79 -0.76
C GLY A 101 -29.69 -22.51 -0.33
N THR A 102 -28.78 -22.38 -1.30
CA THR A 102 -27.39 -21.98 -1.08
C THR A 102 -27.27 -20.52 -0.64
N GLU A 103 -27.97 -19.61 -1.32
CA GLU A 103 -28.00 -18.16 -1.03
C GLU A 103 -28.48 -17.88 0.39
N GLN A 104 -29.57 -18.53 0.82
CA GLN A 104 -30.23 -18.28 2.10
C GLN A 104 -29.81 -19.23 3.23
N ARG A 105 -28.81 -20.09 3.00
CA ARG A 105 -28.22 -21.02 4.00
C ARG A 105 -29.22 -22.02 4.61
N ILE A 106 -30.10 -22.57 3.77
CA ILE A 106 -31.18 -23.50 4.17
C ILE A 106 -30.75 -24.96 4.00
N MET A 107 -29.59 -25.21 3.37
CA MET A 107 -29.09 -26.55 3.08
C MET A 107 -28.39 -27.19 4.30
N PRO A 108 -28.61 -28.49 4.59
CA PRO A 108 -27.81 -29.23 5.56
C PRO A 108 -26.34 -29.25 5.12
N SER A 109 -25.42 -29.01 6.07
CA SER A 109 -23.99 -28.83 5.83
C SER A 109 -23.22 -30.12 5.51
N GLN A 110 -23.86 -31.16 4.98
CA GLN A 110 -23.23 -32.46 4.68
C GLN A 110 -23.71 -33.07 3.35
N GLN A 111 -24.56 -32.39 2.58
CA GLN A 111 -25.12 -32.92 1.33
C GLN A 111 -24.33 -32.43 0.12
N THR A 112 -23.78 -33.37 -0.66
CA THR A 112 -23.02 -33.11 -1.90
C THR A 112 -23.92 -32.99 -3.13
N GLU A 113 -25.15 -33.48 -3.06
CA GLU A 113 -26.14 -33.46 -4.14
C GLU A 113 -27.54 -33.20 -3.56
N VAL A 114 -28.30 -32.29 -4.17
CA VAL A 114 -29.68 -31.99 -3.80
C VAL A 114 -30.52 -31.83 -5.06
N LEU A 115 -31.67 -32.50 -5.11
CA LEU A 115 -32.54 -32.56 -6.28
C LEU A 115 -31.81 -33.03 -7.56
N GLY A 116 -30.86 -33.95 -7.45
CA GLY A 116 -30.10 -34.45 -8.60
C GLY A 116 -29.04 -33.49 -9.13
N LEU A 117 -28.85 -32.35 -8.47
CA LEU A 117 -27.87 -31.34 -8.83
C LEU A 117 -26.72 -31.37 -7.83
N PRO A 118 -25.46 -31.26 -8.30
CA PRO A 118 -24.34 -31.04 -7.40
C PRO A 118 -24.62 -29.75 -6.64
N VAL A 119 -24.75 -29.85 -5.33
CA VAL A 119 -24.64 -28.66 -4.50
C VAL A 119 -23.19 -28.23 -4.66
N PRO A 120 -22.90 -26.97 -5.03
CA PRO A 120 -21.52 -26.49 -5.06
C PRO A 120 -20.91 -26.86 -3.71
N GLY A 121 -20.00 -27.85 -3.76
CA GLY A 121 -19.52 -28.55 -2.56
C GLY A 121 -19.17 -27.52 -1.51
N GLU A 122 -19.79 -27.71 -0.34
CA GLU A 122 -19.89 -26.77 0.77
C GLU A 122 -18.95 -25.58 0.65
N GLY A 123 -19.56 -24.41 0.68
CA GLY A 123 -18.88 -23.22 1.14
C GLY A 123 -18.21 -23.39 2.50
N ARG A 124 -18.25 -24.55 3.17
CA ARG A 124 -17.53 -24.85 4.40
C ARG A 124 -16.45 -25.91 4.15
N LEU A 125 -15.24 -25.64 4.61
CA LEU A 125 -14.16 -26.63 4.68
C LEU A 125 -13.69 -26.71 6.12
N THR A 126 -13.23 -27.89 6.54
CA THR A 126 -12.37 -27.97 7.74
C THR A 126 -10.98 -27.43 7.40
N VAL A 127 -10.25 -26.95 8.41
CA VAL A 127 -8.87 -26.50 8.21
C VAL A 127 -8.02 -27.63 7.61
N ALA A 128 -8.19 -28.87 8.08
CA ALA A 128 -7.49 -30.04 7.53
C ALA A 128 -7.77 -30.26 6.03
N GLN A 129 -9.04 -30.16 5.61
CA GLN A 129 -9.43 -30.27 4.20
C GLN A 129 -8.84 -29.13 3.36
N ALA A 130 -8.84 -27.92 3.89
CA ALA A 130 -8.28 -26.75 3.21
C ALA A 130 -6.75 -26.84 3.08
N VAL A 131 -6.03 -27.35 4.08
CA VAL A 131 -4.59 -27.65 3.99
C VAL A 131 -4.30 -28.58 2.81
N ILE A 132 -5.04 -29.69 2.70
CA ILE A 132 -4.87 -30.65 1.59
C ILE A 132 -5.20 -30.00 0.24
N ARG A 133 -6.32 -29.28 0.18
CA ARG A 133 -6.83 -28.68 -1.06
C ARG A 133 -5.93 -27.56 -1.60
N PHE A 134 -5.45 -26.69 -0.71
CA PHE A 134 -4.69 -25.49 -1.08
C PHE A 134 -3.17 -25.66 -0.93
N GLY A 135 -2.70 -26.69 -0.21
CA GLY A 135 -1.28 -26.95 0.01
C GLY A 135 -0.59 -25.90 0.86
N VAL A 136 -1.32 -25.27 1.79
CA VAL A 136 -0.82 -24.28 2.75
C VAL A 136 -0.61 -24.97 4.09
N ALA A 137 0.47 -24.66 4.81
CA ALA A 137 0.71 -25.26 6.12
C ALA A 137 -0.41 -24.88 7.11
N GLU A 138 -0.79 -25.79 8.01
CA GLU A 138 -1.94 -25.59 8.90
C GLU A 138 -1.83 -24.32 9.75
N ALA A 139 -0.69 -24.11 10.41
CA ALA A 139 -0.45 -22.92 11.24
C ALA A 139 -0.57 -21.61 10.44
N GLU A 140 -0.10 -21.62 9.20
CA GLU A 140 -0.18 -20.47 8.30
C GLU A 140 -1.61 -20.24 7.83
N LEU A 141 -2.33 -21.30 7.47
CA LEU A 141 -3.73 -21.21 7.07
C LEU A 141 -4.60 -20.67 8.21
N ARG A 142 -4.42 -21.18 9.45
CA ARG A 142 -5.14 -20.66 10.63
C ARG A 142 -4.88 -19.18 10.84
N ALA A 143 -3.62 -18.76 10.83
CA ALA A 143 -3.26 -17.35 11.01
C ALA A 143 -3.92 -16.45 9.96
N ILE A 144 -3.99 -16.91 8.71
CA ILE A 144 -4.66 -16.18 7.62
C ILE A 144 -6.17 -16.13 7.84
N LEU A 145 -6.81 -17.23 8.23
CA LEU A 145 -8.25 -17.26 8.49
C LEU A 145 -8.66 -16.37 9.67
N ILE A 146 -7.81 -16.25 10.70
CA ILE A 146 -8.00 -15.34 11.84
C ILE A 146 -7.86 -13.88 11.38
N ASP A 147 -6.79 -13.56 10.66
CA ASP A 147 -6.53 -12.20 10.15
C ASP A 147 -7.67 -11.70 9.23
N GLN A 148 -8.22 -12.60 8.40
CA GLN A 148 -9.37 -12.33 7.55
C GLN A 148 -10.72 -12.37 8.29
N LYS A 149 -10.71 -12.56 9.62
CA LYS A 149 -11.90 -12.63 10.49
C LYS A 149 -12.91 -13.69 10.06
N VAL A 150 -12.43 -14.77 9.44
CA VAL A 150 -13.26 -15.91 9.02
C VAL A 150 -13.48 -16.88 10.17
N ILE A 151 -12.49 -16.99 11.05
CA ILE A 151 -12.54 -17.74 12.31
C ILE A 151 -12.13 -16.83 13.48
N SER A 152 -12.62 -17.11 14.69
CA SER A 152 -12.24 -16.40 15.92
C SER A 152 -10.93 -16.93 16.49
N GLU A 153 -10.21 -16.09 17.24
CA GLU A 153 -8.98 -16.48 17.97
C GLU A 153 -9.19 -17.67 18.93
N VAL A 154 -10.40 -17.80 19.52
CA VAL A 154 -10.78 -18.95 20.37
C VAL A 154 -10.75 -20.30 19.63
N GLY A 155 -10.74 -20.27 18.28
CA GLY A 155 -10.62 -21.48 17.45
C GLY A 155 -9.19 -22.02 17.33
N GLU A 156 -8.18 -21.35 17.88
CA GLU A 156 -6.78 -21.78 17.75
C GLU A 156 -6.52 -23.14 18.40
N ASP A 157 -7.16 -23.41 19.55
CA ASP A 157 -7.03 -24.67 20.29
C ASP A 157 -7.90 -25.83 19.73
N VAL A 158 -8.80 -25.54 18.79
CA VAL A 158 -9.70 -26.55 18.20
C VAL A 158 -8.92 -27.37 17.16
N PRO A 159 -8.98 -28.72 17.20
CA PRO A 159 -8.37 -29.58 16.17
C PRO A 159 -8.75 -29.21 14.73
N ALA A 160 -7.83 -29.41 13.79
CA ALA A 160 -7.95 -28.92 12.40
C ALA A 160 -9.11 -29.55 11.61
N ASP A 161 -9.44 -30.79 11.97
CA ASP A 161 -10.52 -31.61 11.44
C ASP A 161 -11.89 -31.23 12.00
N GLU A 162 -11.93 -30.61 13.18
CA GLU A 162 -13.18 -30.13 13.81
C GLU A 162 -13.49 -28.66 13.48
N LEU A 163 -12.45 -27.85 13.21
CA LEU A 163 -12.62 -26.43 12.90
C LEU A 163 -13.08 -26.21 11.44
N SER A 164 -14.39 -25.99 11.26
CA SER A 164 -15.00 -25.68 9.95
C SER A 164 -15.22 -24.19 9.74
N PHE A 165 -14.95 -23.70 8.52
CA PHE A 165 -15.05 -22.28 8.18
C PHE A 165 -15.62 -22.07 6.77
N ASN A 166 -16.21 -20.89 6.51
CA ASN A 166 -16.74 -20.57 5.19
C ASN A 166 -15.60 -20.21 4.21
N VAL A 167 -15.41 -20.99 3.16
CA VAL A 167 -14.39 -20.80 2.13
C VAL A 167 -14.73 -19.66 1.16
N PHE A 168 -16.00 -19.34 0.91
CA PHE A 168 -16.37 -18.37 -0.13
C PHE A 168 -15.70 -16.99 0.01
N PRO A 169 -15.66 -16.36 1.20
CA PRO A 169 -15.01 -15.07 1.38
C PRO A 169 -13.50 -15.08 1.10
N VAL A 170 -12.86 -16.25 1.21
CA VAL A 170 -11.40 -16.41 1.12
C VAL A 170 -10.95 -17.31 -0.03
N ALA A 171 -11.86 -17.83 -0.85
CA ALA A 171 -11.54 -18.84 -1.86
C ALA A 171 -10.50 -18.33 -2.87
N ASP A 172 -10.67 -17.09 -3.34
CA ASP A 172 -9.72 -16.43 -4.24
C ASP A 172 -8.35 -16.26 -3.57
N LEU A 173 -8.33 -15.76 -2.32
CA LEU A 173 -7.10 -15.60 -1.54
C LEU A 173 -6.36 -16.93 -1.34
N LEU A 174 -7.07 -17.98 -0.92
CA LEU A 174 -6.52 -19.33 -0.69
C LEU A 174 -5.99 -19.95 -1.99
N SER A 175 -6.65 -19.68 -3.12
CA SER A 175 -6.17 -20.15 -4.42
C SER A 175 -4.87 -19.48 -4.85
N LYS A 176 -4.74 -18.17 -4.58
CA LYS A 176 -3.54 -17.36 -4.87
C LYS A 176 -2.38 -17.69 -3.93
N LEU A 177 -2.68 -18.04 -2.68
CA LEU A 177 -1.68 -18.40 -1.66
C LEU A 177 -0.77 -19.54 -2.11
N ARG A 178 -1.32 -20.59 -2.72
CA ARG A 178 -0.54 -21.72 -3.25
C ARG A 178 0.54 -21.28 -4.25
N ARG A 179 0.29 -20.19 -4.97
CA ARG A 179 1.18 -19.61 -5.98
C ARG A 179 1.94 -18.39 -5.45
N SER A 180 1.83 -18.10 -4.17
CA SER A 180 2.49 -16.97 -3.53
C SER A 180 3.85 -17.37 -2.93
N LEU A 181 4.65 -16.36 -2.60
CA LEU A 181 5.90 -16.46 -1.87
C LEU A 181 5.84 -15.45 -0.72
N HIS A 182 6.28 -15.86 0.46
CA HIS A 182 6.52 -14.95 1.58
C HIS A 182 7.85 -14.18 1.39
N ASN A 183 8.09 -13.16 2.23
CA ASN A 183 9.22 -12.22 2.17
C ASN A 183 10.55 -12.84 1.72
N GLU A 184 11.07 -13.86 2.41
CA GLU A 184 12.38 -14.45 2.11
C GLU A 184 12.45 -15.07 0.71
N LYS A 185 11.45 -15.87 0.34
CA LYS A 185 11.40 -16.51 -0.97
C LYS A 185 11.15 -15.50 -2.08
N ALA A 186 10.36 -14.46 -1.81
CA ALA A 186 10.12 -13.35 -2.73
C ALA A 186 11.41 -12.55 -2.97
N ALA A 187 12.15 -12.19 -1.91
CA ALA A 187 13.43 -11.50 -2.01
C ALA A 187 14.46 -12.33 -2.79
N LYS A 188 14.56 -13.63 -2.49
CA LYS A 188 15.42 -14.57 -3.24
C LYS A 188 15.03 -14.66 -4.72
N ALA A 189 13.74 -14.66 -5.03
CA ALA A 189 13.26 -14.68 -6.42
C ALA A 189 13.62 -13.41 -7.21
N LEU A 190 13.81 -12.28 -6.53
CA LEU A 190 14.28 -11.02 -7.12
C LEU A 190 15.81 -10.86 -7.08
N GLY A 191 16.53 -11.76 -6.43
CA GLY A 191 17.98 -11.70 -6.22
C GLY A 191 18.42 -10.61 -5.24
N ILE A 192 17.60 -10.29 -4.23
CA ILE A 192 17.87 -9.24 -3.24
C ILE A 192 17.76 -9.76 -1.80
N HIS A 193 18.27 -8.98 -0.86
CA HIS A 193 18.03 -9.18 0.57
C HIS A 193 16.62 -8.74 0.98
N HIS A 194 16.05 -9.30 2.04
CA HIS A 194 14.66 -9.03 2.44
C HIS A 194 14.41 -7.54 2.79
N TYR A 195 15.37 -6.84 3.38
CA TYR A 195 15.27 -5.39 3.64
C TYR A 195 15.03 -4.55 2.37
N HIS A 196 15.55 -4.99 1.21
CA HIS A 196 15.31 -4.29 -0.06
C HIS A 196 13.90 -4.53 -0.59
N LEU A 197 13.28 -5.66 -0.24
CA LEU A 197 11.89 -5.96 -0.62
C LEU A 197 10.92 -4.97 0.03
N ASP A 198 11.16 -4.60 1.29
CA ASP A 198 10.36 -3.59 1.99
C ASP A 198 10.46 -2.23 1.31
N ALA A 199 11.66 -1.83 0.90
CA ALA A 199 11.87 -0.58 0.17
C ALA A 199 11.12 -0.56 -1.17
N LEU A 200 11.06 -1.69 -1.91
CA LEU A 200 10.25 -1.80 -3.13
C LEU A 200 8.76 -1.60 -2.85
N CYS A 201 8.25 -2.21 -1.77
CA CYS A 201 6.84 -2.07 -1.38
C CYS A 201 6.51 -0.63 -0.98
N ASN A 202 7.36 -0.02 -0.16
CA ASN A 202 7.18 1.36 0.31
C ASN A 202 7.27 2.37 -0.85
N ALA A 203 8.08 2.07 -1.87
CA ALA A 203 8.16 2.87 -3.10
C ALA A 203 6.98 2.61 -4.07
N GLY A 204 6.08 1.68 -3.77
CA GLY A 204 4.96 1.32 -4.64
C GLY A 204 5.34 0.57 -5.93
N LEU A 205 6.59 0.07 -6.02
CA LEU A 205 7.11 -0.61 -7.21
C LEU A 205 6.51 -2.02 -7.36
N ILE A 206 6.26 -2.67 -6.23
CA ILE A 206 5.56 -3.95 -6.14
C ILE A 206 4.50 -3.86 -5.04
N ALA A 207 3.37 -4.53 -5.26
CA ALA A 207 2.31 -4.64 -4.27
C ALA A 207 2.25 -6.08 -3.74
N PRO A 208 2.23 -6.29 -2.41
CA PRO A 208 1.91 -7.60 -1.87
C PRO A 208 0.45 -7.94 -2.16
N LEU A 209 0.16 -9.23 -2.32
CA LEU A 209 -1.21 -9.75 -2.41
C LEU A 209 -1.98 -9.43 -1.12
N PHE A 210 -1.34 -9.65 0.02
CA PHE A 210 -1.80 -9.24 1.34
C PHE A 210 -0.61 -9.23 2.31
N SER A 211 -0.81 -8.61 3.47
CA SER A 211 0.19 -8.52 4.54
C SER A 211 -0.46 -8.85 5.87
N ARG A 212 0.27 -9.51 6.78
CA ARG A 212 -0.19 -9.83 8.13
C ARG A 212 0.93 -9.64 9.15
N GLN A 213 0.59 -9.49 10.42
CA GLN A 213 1.57 -9.57 11.49
C GLN A 213 1.91 -11.04 11.80
N GLY A 214 3.21 -11.32 11.90
CA GLY A 214 3.75 -12.59 12.35
C GLY A 214 3.84 -12.66 13.89
N PRO A 215 4.26 -13.82 14.43
CA PRO A 215 4.31 -14.06 15.87
C PRO A 215 5.22 -13.08 16.64
N ALA A 216 6.28 -12.59 16.00
CA ALA A 216 7.24 -11.65 16.57
C ALA A 216 6.93 -10.18 16.22
N ALA A 217 5.66 -9.85 15.93
CA ALA A 217 5.22 -8.54 15.41
C ALA A 217 5.92 -8.11 14.08
N GLU A 218 6.54 -9.06 13.39
CA GLU A 218 7.15 -8.86 12.08
C GLU A 218 6.08 -8.82 10.98
N LEU A 219 6.24 -7.95 9.98
CA LEU A 219 5.27 -7.81 8.90
C LEU A 219 5.55 -8.86 7.80
N ILE A 220 4.74 -9.91 7.75
CA ILE A 220 4.82 -10.97 6.74
C ILE A 220 3.98 -10.54 5.53
N ARG A 221 4.61 -10.43 4.36
CA ARG A 221 3.94 -10.11 3.10
C ARG A 221 3.98 -11.30 2.16
N TYR A 222 2.90 -11.45 1.41
CA TYR A 222 2.74 -12.51 0.42
C TYR A 222 2.71 -11.90 -0.97
N PHE A 223 3.49 -12.46 -1.89
CA PHE A 223 3.58 -11.97 -3.26
C PHE A 223 3.24 -13.09 -4.23
N GLU A 224 2.39 -12.83 -5.21
CA GLU A 224 2.16 -13.80 -6.27
C GLU A 224 3.42 -13.95 -7.13
N ARG A 225 3.83 -15.20 -7.40
CA ARG A 225 5.02 -15.48 -8.24
C ARG A 225 4.93 -14.84 -9.61
N ALA A 226 3.72 -14.80 -10.19
CA ALA A 226 3.47 -14.19 -11.49
C ALA A 226 3.77 -12.69 -11.47
N THR A 227 3.35 -11.98 -10.43
CA THR A 227 3.60 -10.54 -10.25
C THR A 227 5.09 -10.23 -10.12
N LEU A 228 5.84 -11.00 -9.32
CA LEU A 228 7.29 -10.81 -9.20
C LEU A 228 8.02 -11.06 -10.51
N LYS A 229 7.64 -12.12 -11.24
CA LYS A 229 8.20 -12.40 -12.57
C LYS A 229 7.87 -11.29 -13.56
N ALA A 230 6.63 -10.82 -13.58
CA ALA A 230 6.21 -9.72 -14.46
C ALA A 230 6.98 -8.44 -14.17
N PHE A 231 7.24 -8.13 -12.89
CA PHE A 231 8.06 -6.98 -12.50
C PHE A 231 9.50 -7.07 -13.04
N ILE A 232 10.16 -8.22 -12.84
CA ILE A 232 11.52 -8.47 -13.36
C ILE A 232 11.55 -8.44 -14.90
N SER A 233 10.56 -9.06 -15.55
CA SER A 233 10.44 -9.04 -17.01
C SER A 233 10.25 -7.62 -17.55
N ARG A 234 9.43 -6.79 -16.88
CA ARG A 234 9.26 -5.37 -17.23
C ARG A 234 10.58 -4.62 -17.12
N LEU A 235 11.31 -4.77 -16.01
CA LEU A 235 12.63 -4.15 -15.87
C LEU A 235 13.61 -4.60 -16.95
N ARG A 236 13.65 -5.89 -17.27
CA ARG A 236 14.50 -6.44 -18.32
C ARG A 236 14.22 -5.82 -19.69
N GLN A 237 12.97 -5.52 -20.00
CA GLN A 237 12.59 -4.86 -21.26
C GLN A 237 13.12 -3.42 -21.37
N HIS A 238 13.40 -2.77 -20.25
CA HIS A 238 14.04 -1.45 -20.20
C HIS A 238 15.58 -1.51 -20.19
N CYS A 239 16.17 -2.71 -20.08
CA CYS A 239 17.61 -2.90 -20.07
C CYS A 239 18.18 -3.09 -21.47
N THR A 240 19.26 -2.38 -21.77
CA THR A 240 20.11 -2.63 -22.95
C THR A 240 21.27 -3.55 -22.56
N PRO A 241 21.67 -4.54 -23.37
CA PRO A 241 22.85 -5.34 -23.08
C PRO A 241 24.10 -4.46 -22.92
N ALA A 242 24.85 -4.64 -21.84
CA ALA A 242 26.11 -3.92 -21.62
C ALA A 242 27.20 -4.52 -22.53
N THR A 243 27.83 -3.68 -23.36
CA THR A 243 28.96 -4.09 -24.22
C THR A 243 30.24 -3.40 -23.77
N GLY A 244 31.22 -4.18 -23.29
CA GLY A 244 32.54 -3.68 -22.90
C GLY A 244 32.60 -3.00 -21.52
N ASP A 245 33.80 -2.56 -21.14
CA ASP A 245 34.05 -1.86 -19.87
C ASP A 245 33.64 -0.39 -20.00
N THR A 246 32.42 -0.10 -19.55
CA THR A 246 31.69 1.14 -19.85
C THR A 246 31.60 2.09 -18.66
N GLY A 247 32.27 1.78 -17.54
CA GLY A 247 32.14 2.56 -16.31
C GLY A 247 30.74 2.49 -15.68
N LEU A 248 29.91 1.55 -16.13
CA LEU A 248 28.62 1.25 -15.54
C LEU A 248 28.81 0.67 -14.14
N LEU A 249 27.92 1.03 -13.23
CA LEU A 249 27.89 0.49 -11.88
C LEU A 249 26.57 -0.24 -11.66
N ASP A 250 26.55 -1.24 -10.78
CA ASP A 250 25.27 -1.78 -10.35
C ASP A 250 24.42 -0.71 -9.65
N ILE A 251 23.13 -0.99 -9.53
CA ILE A 251 22.18 -0.04 -8.99
C ILE A 251 22.49 0.39 -7.54
N TRP A 252 23.11 -0.49 -6.75
CA TRP A 252 23.46 -0.22 -5.35
C TRP A 252 24.62 0.77 -5.26
N HIS A 253 25.70 0.50 -6.00
CA HIS A 253 26.86 1.39 -6.06
C HIS A 253 26.50 2.72 -6.71
N SER A 254 25.63 2.71 -7.74
CA SER A 254 25.10 3.93 -8.36
C SER A 254 24.30 4.77 -7.37
N SER A 255 23.44 4.13 -6.57
CA SER A 255 22.66 4.77 -5.51
C SER A 255 23.55 5.50 -4.50
N VAL A 256 24.59 4.82 -4.00
CA VAL A 256 25.56 5.41 -3.06
C VAL A 256 26.35 6.55 -3.70
N ARG A 257 26.88 6.34 -4.90
CA ARG A 257 27.72 7.33 -5.61
C ARG A 257 26.96 8.62 -5.93
N CYS A 258 25.70 8.50 -6.31
CA CYS A 258 24.86 9.63 -6.71
C CYS A 258 24.04 10.19 -5.55
N GLY A 259 23.99 9.53 -4.39
CA GLY A 259 23.16 9.94 -3.26
C GLY A 259 21.66 9.86 -3.55
N LEU A 260 21.24 9.00 -4.48
CA LEU A 260 19.84 8.76 -4.82
C LEU A 260 19.38 7.43 -4.25
N PRO A 261 18.15 7.31 -3.71
CA PRO A 261 17.60 6.01 -3.37
C PRO A 261 17.54 5.11 -4.61
N TRP A 262 18.04 3.89 -4.51
CA TRP A 262 18.02 2.92 -5.62
C TRP A 262 16.61 2.65 -6.17
N THR A 263 15.58 2.74 -5.32
CA THR A 263 14.16 2.64 -5.75
C THR A 263 13.73 3.81 -6.63
N ALA A 264 14.29 5.01 -6.41
CA ALA A 264 14.06 6.17 -7.28
C ALA A 264 14.72 5.97 -8.65
N ILE A 265 15.90 5.34 -8.69
CA ILE A 265 16.57 4.95 -9.94
C ILE A 265 15.68 3.97 -10.72
N LEU A 266 15.13 2.94 -10.07
CA LEU A 266 14.20 1.99 -10.71
C LEU A 266 12.93 2.68 -11.22
N ASN A 267 12.32 3.57 -10.45
CA ASN A 267 11.14 4.32 -10.88
C ASN A 267 11.45 5.17 -12.11
N ALA A 268 12.54 5.95 -12.08
CA ALA A 268 12.93 6.78 -13.21
C ALA A 268 13.24 5.96 -14.47
N ALA A 269 13.80 4.76 -14.32
CA ALA A 269 14.00 3.83 -15.42
C ALA A 269 12.69 3.28 -15.99
N LEU A 270 11.75 2.87 -15.14
CA LEU A 270 10.43 2.38 -15.56
C LEU A 270 9.59 3.48 -16.24
N GLU A 271 9.82 4.73 -15.89
CA GLU A 271 9.25 5.91 -16.55
C GLU A 271 9.98 6.27 -17.86
N GLY A 272 11.04 5.54 -18.24
CA GLY A 272 11.82 5.78 -19.45
C GLY A 272 12.74 7.00 -19.38
N LYS A 273 12.99 7.54 -18.19
CA LYS A 273 13.83 8.74 -18.00
C LYS A 273 15.32 8.41 -17.86
N ILE A 274 15.66 7.16 -17.52
CA ILE A 274 17.03 6.69 -17.35
C ILE A 274 17.18 5.37 -18.12
N ALA A 275 18.26 5.25 -18.88
CA ALA A 275 18.61 3.99 -19.54
C ALA A 275 19.18 3.01 -18.51
N LEU A 276 18.64 1.79 -18.48
CA LEU A 276 19.23 0.69 -17.74
C LEU A 276 20.06 -0.19 -18.68
N PHE A 277 21.05 -0.83 -18.08
CA PHE A 277 21.86 -1.83 -18.74
C PHE A 277 21.78 -3.13 -17.97
N SER A 278 22.09 -4.24 -18.63
CA SER A 278 22.18 -5.54 -17.97
C SER A 278 23.39 -6.31 -18.44
N ALA A 279 24.05 -7.00 -17.50
CA ALA A 279 24.98 -8.07 -17.86
C ALA A 279 24.22 -9.21 -18.55
N GLU A 280 24.86 -9.88 -19.51
CA GLU A 280 24.28 -11.05 -20.15
C GLU A 280 24.28 -12.23 -19.16
N ALA A 281 23.14 -12.45 -18.52
CA ALA A 281 22.93 -13.51 -17.54
C ALA A 281 21.80 -14.46 -17.99
N THR A 282 21.96 -15.75 -17.70
CA THR A 282 20.93 -16.77 -17.94
C THR A 282 19.69 -16.53 -17.08
N VAL A 283 19.88 -16.06 -15.85
CA VAL A 283 18.82 -15.64 -14.92
C VAL A 283 19.01 -14.17 -14.62
N PHE A 284 18.04 -13.34 -14.99
CA PHE A 284 18.07 -11.90 -14.77
C PHE A 284 17.45 -11.55 -13.41
N THR A 285 18.21 -10.87 -12.57
CA THR A 285 17.83 -10.42 -11.23
C THR A 285 18.07 -8.91 -11.07
N LEU A 286 17.64 -8.31 -9.95
CA LEU A 286 17.90 -6.89 -9.69
C LEU A 286 19.39 -6.58 -9.53
N GLY A 287 20.20 -7.56 -9.12
CA GLY A 287 21.65 -7.39 -9.01
C GLY A 287 22.37 -7.27 -10.35
N ASP A 288 21.74 -7.72 -11.44
CA ASP A 288 22.31 -7.67 -12.79
C ASP A 288 22.04 -6.34 -13.51
N ILE A 289 21.30 -5.43 -12.86
CA ILE A 289 20.96 -4.10 -13.39
C ILE A 289 22.14 -3.16 -13.18
N LEU A 290 22.62 -2.62 -14.29
CA LEU A 290 23.71 -1.67 -14.37
C LEU A 290 23.19 -0.31 -14.83
N VAL A 291 23.81 0.77 -14.36
CA VAL A 291 23.44 2.16 -14.67
C VAL A 291 24.70 2.99 -14.89
N ASP A 292 24.66 3.92 -15.84
CA ASP A 292 25.71 4.94 -15.98
C ASP A 292 25.44 6.07 -14.97
N PRO A 293 26.33 6.30 -13.99
CA PRO A 293 26.17 7.39 -13.02
C PRO A 293 26.00 8.78 -13.65
N LYS A 294 26.54 9.00 -14.86
CA LYS A 294 26.40 10.28 -15.58
C LYS A 294 24.94 10.58 -15.95
N HIS A 295 24.16 9.54 -16.26
CA HIS A 295 22.73 9.68 -16.55
C HIS A 295 21.91 10.00 -15.30
N LEU A 296 22.47 9.81 -14.10
CA LEU A 296 21.82 10.12 -12.83
C LEU A 296 22.04 11.58 -12.40
N GLU A 297 23.06 12.27 -12.94
CA GLU A 297 23.39 13.65 -12.56
C GLU A 297 22.22 14.66 -12.67
N PRO A 298 21.33 14.59 -13.69
CA PRO A 298 20.17 15.48 -13.73
C PRO A 298 19.18 15.25 -12.57
N PHE A 299 19.10 14.02 -12.07
CA PHE A 299 18.21 13.63 -10.97
C PHE A 299 18.79 14.01 -9.61
N THR A 300 20.13 14.00 -9.48
CA THR A 300 20.80 14.50 -8.28
C THR A 300 20.74 16.02 -8.21
N ALA A 301 20.86 16.72 -9.34
CA ALA A 301 20.77 18.17 -9.41
C ALA A 301 19.35 18.71 -9.10
N SER A 302 18.32 17.91 -9.38
CA SER A 302 16.92 18.26 -9.07
C SER A 302 16.46 17.84 -7.68
N ALA A 303 17.17 16.90 -7.03
CA ALA A 303 16.89 16.49 -5.66
C ALA A 303 17.58 17.48 -4.73
N ASP A 304 16.82 18.39 -4.14
CA ASP A 304 17.31 19.34 -3.14
C ASP A 304 18.00 18.59 -1.99
N VAL A 305 19.33 18.58 -2.01
CA VAL A 305 20.16 17.76 -1.13
C VAL A 305 19.90 18.18 0.32
N LEU A 306 19.62 17.19 1.17
CA LEU A 306 19.54 17.41 2.60
C LEU A 306 20.92 17.44 3.21
N LEU A 307 21.25 18.57 3.81
CA LEU A 307 22.48 18.81 4.53
C LEU A 307 22.31 18.46 6.00
N THR A 308 23.38 17.91 6.58
CA THR A 308 23.49 17.79 8.03
C THR A 308 23.55 19.16 8.68
N LEU A 309 23.26 19.21 9.98
CA LEU A 309 23.33 20.43 10.78
C LEU A 309 24.75 21.01 10.79
N GLU A 310 25.76 20.15 10.84
CA GLU A 310 27.18 20.47 10.83
C GLU A 310 27.61 21.09 9.49
N ASP A 311 27.18 20.52 8.37
CA ASP A 311 27.50 21.03 7.04
C ASP A 311 26.82 22.38 6.80
N ALA A 312 25.55 22.50 7.17
CA ALA A 312 24.83 23.76 7.06
C ALA A 312 25.47 24.86 7.94
N ALA A 313 25.90 24.53 9.15
CA ALA A 313 26.60 25.47 10.04
C ALA A 313 27.93 25.93 9.44
N ARG A 314 28.68 25.01 8.81
CA ARG A 314 29.94 25.32 8.12
C ARG A 314 29.73 26.30 6.96
N ILE A 315 28.70 26.08 6.14
CA ILE A 315 28.33 26.94 5.02
C ILE A 315 28.00 28.36 5.49
N LEU A 316 27.18 28.52 6.54
CA LEU A 316 26.86 29.85 7.10
C LEU A 316 28.00 30.46 7.95
N THR A 317 29.09 29.71 8.15
CA THR A 317 30.21 30.10 9.02
C THR A 317 29.75 30.40 10.46
N ILE A 318 28.86 29.57 11.01
CA ILE A 318 28.37 29.65 12.39
C ILE A 318 28.70 28.38 13.17
N ASN A 319 28.52 28.40 14.49
CA ASN A 319 28.68 27.19 15.29
C ASN A 319 27.43 26.27 15.16
N PRO A 320 27.59 24.94 15.24
CA PRO A 320 26.47 24.00 15.18
C PRO A 320 25.37 24.28 16.21
N THR A 321 25.74 24.70 17.43
CA THR A 321 24.77 25.04 18.49
C THR A 321 23.82 26.17 18.07
N SER A 322 24.32 27.17 17.34
CA SER A 322 23.53 28.29 16.82
C SER A 322 22.66 27.84 15.65
N MET A 323 23.18 26.97 14.78
CA MET A 323 22.36 26.36 13.73
C MET A 323 21.19 25.60 14.33
N ARG A 324 21.42 24.80 15.38
CA ARG A 324 20.35 24.10 16.11
C ARG A 324 19.29 25.05 16.65
N LYS A 325 19.70 26.20 17.20
CA LYS A 325 18.77 27.24 17.65
C LYS A 325 17.99 27.84 16.49
N ILE A 326 18.63 28.17 15.36
CA ILE A 326 17.96 28.68 14.15
C ILE A 326 16.85 27.73 13.68
N LEU A 327 17.11 26.42 13.64
CA LEU A 327 16.10 25.41 13.28
C LEU A 327 14.97 25.32 14.32
N ARG A 328 15.32 25.35 15.61
CA ARG A 328 14.34 25.28 16.71
C ARG A 328 13.38 26.48 16.70
N GLU A 329 13.88 27.67 16.40
CA GLU A 329 13.08 28.89 16.30
C GLU A 329 12.31 28.98 14.97
N GLY A 330 12.49 28.03 14.04
CA GLY A 330 11.74 27.96 12.78
C GLY A 330 12.16 28.95 11.71
N PHE A 331 13.35 29.56 11.82
CA PHE A 331 13.84 30.52 10.81
C PHE A 331 14.37 29.85 9.53
N LEU A 332 14.67 28.56 9.61
CA LEU A 332 15.05 27.74 8.48
C LEU A 332 14.25 26.43 8.53
N PRO A 333 13.58 26.02 7.43
CA PRO A 333 12.84 24.77 7.42
C PRO A 333 13.81 23.59 7.55
N SER A 334 13.39 22.59 8.33
CA SER A 334 14.10 21.33 8.50
C SER A 334 13.11 20.18 8.42
N GLU A 335 13.50 19.06 7.84
CA GLU A 335 12.69 17.85 7.78
C GLU A 335 13.41 16.67 8.44
N ALA A 336 12.63 15.72 8.95
CA ALA A 336 13.17 14.46 9.45
C ALA A 336 13.67 13.64 8.26
N TRP A 337 14.87 13.08 8.39
CA TRP A 337 15.56 12.37 7.33
C TRP A 337 16.47 11.30 7.94
N ILE A 338 16.63 10.18 7.23
CA ILE A 338 17.56 9.13 7.61
C ILE A 338 18.90 9.44 6.95
N ASP A 339 19.92 9.73 7.75
CA ASP A 339 21.27 9.97 7.24
C ASP A 339 21.80 8.70 6.54
N PRO A 340 22.14 8.73 5.23
CA PRO A 340 22.62 7.58 4.48
C PRO A 340 23.91 7.00 5.05
N ALA A 341 24.74 7.83 5.67
CA ALA A 341 26.04 7.39 6.20
C ALA A 341 25.90 6.65 7.53
N THR A 342 24.96 7.07 8.38
CA THR A 342 24.82 6.52 9.75
C THR A 342 23.53 5.73 9.98
N ASN A 343 22.59 5.77 9.03
CA ASN A 343 21.25 5.18 9.08
C ASN A 343 20.45 5.58 10.33
N ARG A 344 20.62 6.83 10.79
CA ARG A 344 19.92 7.38 11.97
C ARG A 344 18.95 8.47 11.56
N ASP A 345 17.85 8.57 12.30
CA ASP A 345 16.93 9.69 12.20
C ASP A 345 17.63 10.98 12.64
N VAL A 346 17.82 11.87 11.67
CA VAL A 346 18.40 13.19 11.86
C VAL A 346 17.46 14.25 11.29
N ARG A 347 17.71 15.52 11.62
CA ARG A 347 17.06 16.63 10.92
C ARG A 347 17.95 17.10 9.78
N GLY A 348 17.46 16.96 8.56
CA GLY A 348 18.08 17.48 7.35
C GLY A 348 17.62 18.91 7.04
N ILE A 349 18.51 19.69 6.43
CA ILE A 349 18.22 21.02 5.90
C ILE A 349 18.35 20.97 4.40
N ARG A 350 17.30 21.34 3.67
CA ARG A 350 17.35 21.47 2.22
C ARG A 350 18.39 22.51 1.80
N GLU A 351 19.33 22.12 0.94
CA GLU A 351 20.41 23.00 0.46
C GLU A 351 19.84 24.26 -0.20
N SER A 352 18.76 24.16 -0.96
CA SER A 352 18.10 25.31 -1.61
C SER A 352 17.56 26.33 -0.59
N ALA A 353 16.96 25.85 0.50
CA ALA A 353 16.49 26.67 1.60
C ALA A 353 17.67 27.35 2.31
N LEU A 354 18.76 26.62 2.54
CA LEU A 354 19.99 27.17 3.12
C LEU A 354 20.62 28.24 2.21
N LYS A 355 20.69 28.00 0.89
CA LYS A 355 21.20 28.97 -0.10
C LYS A 355 20.37 30.24 -0.10
N THR A 356 19.04 30.11 -0.08
CA THR A 356 18.10 31.25 0.00
C THR A 356 18.34 32.04 1.29
N PHE A 357 18.50 31.36 2.42
CA PHE A 357 18.81 31.99 3.70
C PHE A 357 20.19 32.69 3.67
N ALA A 358 21.21 32.06 3.11
CA ALA A 358 22.56 32.61 2.96
C ALA A 358 22.64 33.80 1.99
N ALA A 359 21.72 33.88 1.02
CA ALA A 359 21.57 35.01 0.10
C ALA A 359 20.94 36.23 0.78
N LEU A 360 20.12 36.01 1.81
CA LEU A 360 19.48 37.08 2.57
C LEU A 360 20.34 37.54 3.75
N TYR A 361 21.02 36.61 4.42
CA TYR A 361 21.71 36.84 5.68
C TYR A 361 23.20 36.49 5.62
N VAL A 362 24.00 37.20 6.41
CA VAL A 362 25.43 36.93 6.58
C VAL A 362 25.78 36.99 8.07
N SER A 363 26.57 36.02 8.53
CA SER A 363 27.03 35.99 9.93
C SER A 363 28.15 36.99 10.17
N GLN A 364 28.28 37.48 11.40
CA GLN A 364 29.41 38.33 11.79
C GLN A 364 30.77 37.66 11.48
N ASN A 365 30.88 36.34 11.67
CA ASN A 365 32.09 35.58 11.38
C ASN A 365 32.39 35.52 9.88
N ALA A 366 31.37 35.37 9.03
CA ALA A 366 31.52 35.42 7.58
C ALA A 366 31.99 36.82 7.13
N LEU A 367 31.35 37.89 7.63
CA LEU A 367 31.78 39.27 7.37
C LEU A 367 33.23 39.50 7.80
N ARG A 368 33.63 38.92 8.93
CA ARG A 368 35.01 38.99 9.43
C ARG A 368 36.03 38.41 8.47
N LYS A 369 35.75 37.22 7.93
CA LYS A 369 36.62 36.58 6.94
C LYS A 369 36.65 37.39 5.64
N GLN A 370 35.50 37.89 5.18
CA GLN A 370 35.41 38.67 3.94
C GLN A 370 36.17 40.00 4.01
N LEU A 371 36.12 40.69 5.15
CA LEU A 371 36.78 41.98 5.35
C LEU A 371 38.20 41.87 5.91
N ASP A 372 38.70 40.64 6.10
CA ASP A 372 39.96 40.33 6.80
C ASP A 372 40.15 41.19 8.05
N SER A 373 39.18 41.28 8.95
CA SER A 373 39.26 42.17 10.13
C SER A 373 39.12 41.40 11.45
N SER A 374 39.47 42.01 12.59
CA SER A 374 39.33 41.37 13.90
C SER A 374 37.89 41.47 14.43
N SER A 375 37.41 40.42 15.11
CA SER A 375 35.98 40.25 15.49
C SER A 375 35.37 41.42 16.30
N PRO A 376 36.05 41.99 17.32
CA PRO A 376 35.48 43.07 18.11
C PRO A 376 35.27 44.36 17.31
N GLY A 377 36.07 44.57 16.26
CA GLY A 377 35.97 45.75 15.40
C GLY A 377 34.67 45.77 14.62
N ILE A 378 34.29 44.66 13.99
CA ILE A 378 33.15 44.61 13.06
C ILE A 378 31.83 44.88 13.77
N ALA A 379 31.54 44.26 14.92
CA ALA A 379 30.28 44.53 15.63
C ALA A 379 30.17 46.01 16.04
N ARG A 380 31.28 46.62 16.48
CA ARG A 380 31.32 48.04 16.84
C ARG A 380 31.11 48.93 15.61
N VAL A 381 31.73 48.59 14.48
CA VAL A 381 31.57 49.32 13.21
C VAL A 381 30.13 49.24 12.72
N LEU A 382 29.54 48.04 12.66
CA LEU A 382 28.14 47.83 12.25
C LEU A 382 27.17 48.61 13.13
N ARG A 383 27.39 48.62 14.46
CA ARG A 383 26.57 49.42 15.38
C ARG A 383 26.71 50.92 15.13
N ARG A 384 27.93 51.42 14.88
CA ARG A 384 28.19 52.84 14.56
C ARG A 384 27.60 53.27 13.22
N THR A 385 27.51 52.36 12.26
CA THR A 385 26.87 52.63 10.96
C THR A 385 25.35 52.44 10.99
N GLY A 386 24.77 52.10 12.15
CA GLY A 386 23.33 51.95 12.34
C GLY A 386 22.77 50.59 11.90
N VAL A 387 23.62 49.64 11.52
CA VAL A 387 23.20 48.30 11.13
C VAL A 387 22.96 47.46 12.38
N ARG A 388 21.75 46.92 12.52
CA ARG A 388 21.35 46.03 13.62
C ARG A 388 21.30 44.57 13.14
N PRO A 389 21.56 43.59 14.02
CA PRO A 389 21.30 42.18 13.71
C PRO A 389 19.83 41.98 13.30
N ALA A 390 19.60 41.09 12.34
CA ALA A 390 18.28 40.77 11.83
C ALA A 390 17.44 39.93 12.80
N PHE A 391 18.11 39.27 13.74
CA PHE A 391 17.51 38.41 14.75
C PHE A 391 18.09 38.75 16.11
N ASP A 392 17.34 38.40 17.16
CA ASP A 392 17.81 38.52 18.53
C ASP A 392 18.95 37.53 18.81
N GLN A 393 20.12 38.07 19.17
CA GLN A 393 21.32 37.27 19.44
C GLN A 393 21.13 36.32 20.62
N ASP A 394 20.31 36.69 21.61
CA ASP A 394 20.09 35.84 22.79
C ASP A 394 19.28 34.59 22.42
N ARG A 395 18.37 34.72 21.44
CA ARG A 395 17.56 33.61 20.92
C ARG A 395 18.38 32.63 20.08
N ILE A 396 19.18 33.12 19.12
CA ILE A 396 19.87 32.25 18.16
C ILE A 396 21.35 31.99 18.48
N GLY A 397 21.95 32.74 19.40
CA GLY A 397 23.35 32.60 19.81
C GLY A 397 24.39 33.16 18.84
N VAL A 398 23.96 33.81 17.75
CA VAL A 398 24.84 34.39 16.72
C VAL A 398 24.24 35.68 16.16
N SER A 399 25.09 36.66 15.85
CA SER A 399 24.69 37.86 15.12
C SER A 399 24.64 37.59 13.61
N LEU A 400 23.43 37.55 13.04
CA LEU A 400 23.20 37.52 11.60
C LEU A 400 22.69 38.89 11.14
N TYR A 401 23.18 39.37 10.01
CA TYR A 401 22.81 40.65 9.41
C TYR A 401 22.20 40.44 8.04
N ARG A 402 21.25 41.27 7.64
CA ARG A 402 20.74 41.26 6.25
C ARG A 402 21.81 41.78 5.32
N ARG A 403 22.12 41.05 4.25
CA ARG A 403 23.13 41.47 3.26
C ARG A 403 22.78 42.82 2.64
N LYS A 404 21.50 43.07 2.37
CA LYS A 404 21.00 44.36 1.86
C LYS A 404 21.39 45.55 2.75
N ASP A 405 21.35 45.38 4.07
CA ASP A 405 21.70 46.45 5.01
C ASP A 405 23.22 46.66 5.06
N ILE A 406 24.02 45.59 4.92
CA ILE A 406 25.48 45.68 4.80
C ILE A 406 25.89 46.41 3.53
N SER A 407 25.33 46.05 2.37
CA SER A 407 25.66 46.69 1.09
C SER A 407 25.38 48.19 1.10
N ARG A 408 24.30 48.63 1.76
CA ARG A 408 23.94 50.06 1.89
C ARG A 408 24.99 50.89 2.63
N VAL A 409 25.70 50.30 3.58
CA VAL A 409 26.69 51.02 4.41
C VAL A 409 28.12 50.57 4.15
N GLN A 410 28.38 49.75 3.13
CA GLN A 410 29.69 49.14 2.88
C GLN A 410 30.82 50.18 2.79
N GLY A 411 30.60 51.28 2.07
CA GLY A 411 31.58 52.37 1.98
C GLY A 411 31.91 52.99 3.35
N ARG A 412 30.89 53.20 4.19
CA ARG A 412 31.06 53.71 5.57
C ARG A 412 31.77 52.69 6.46
N ILE A 413 31.45 51.40 6.32
CA ILE A 413 32.12 50.32 7.06
C ILE A 413 33.63 50.35 6.76
N LEU A 414 34.02 50.42 5.49
CA LEU A 414 35.43 50.46 5.08
C LEU A 414 36.14 51.72 5.59
N GLN A 415 35.48 52.88 5.56
CA GLN A 415 36.03 54.13 6.08
C GLN A 415 36.30 54.04 7.59
N VAL A 416 35.33 53.57 8.38
CA VAL A 416 35.49 53.43 9.83
C VAL A 416 36.56 52.39 10.17
N LEU A 417 36.67 51.31 9.40
CA LEU A 417 37.74 50.32 9.57
C LEU A 417 39.11 50.93 9.30
N SER A 418 39.27 51.75 8.25
CA SER A 418 40.54 52.45 8.01
C SER A 418 40.90 53.44 9.11
N ASP A 419 39.92 54.14 9.68
CA ASP A 419 40.17 55.07 10.79
C ASP A 419 40.61 54.35 12.07
N ILE A 420 40.10 53.15 12.31
CA ILE A 420 40.50 52.31 13.45
C ILE A 420 41.91 51.74 13.24
N ASP A 421 42.22 51.26 12.03
CA ASP A 421 43.55 50.70 11.72
C ASP A 421 44.65 51.78 11.77
N LEU A 422 44.35 53.01 11.32
CA LEU A 422 45.25 54.17 11.47
C LEU A 422 45.56 54.48 12.94
N ARG A 423 44.57 54.33 13.83
CA ARG A 423 44.76 54.56 15.28
C ARG A 423 45.50 53.43 16.00
N THR A 424 45.50 52.21 15.44
CA THR A 424 46.15 51.05 16.06
C THR A 424 47.53 50.73 15.47
N GLY A 425 48.02 51.53 14.51
CA GLY A 425 49.34 51.39 13.91
C GLY A 425 49.51 50.18 12.99
N LYS A 426 48.44 49.45 12.66
CA LYS A 426 48.49 48.30 11.75
C LYS A 426 48.24 48.74 10.31
N LYS A 427 49.29 48.89 9.49
CA LYS A 427 49.16 49.07 8.03
C LYS A 427 48.68 47.76 7.38
N ARG A 428 47.57 47.79 6.65
CA ARG A 428 47.11 46.69 5.79
C ARG A 428 46.95 47.11 4.33
N ALA A 429 47.34 46.22 3.42
CA ALA A 429 47.18 46.38 1.97
C ALA A 429 45.70 46.27 1.60
N ARG A 430 45.15 47.30 0.96
CA ARG A 430 43.76 47.31 0.48
C ARG A 430 43.59 46.30 -0.66
N ARG A 431 42.82 45.23 -0.44
CA ARG A 431 42.24 44.41 -1.52
C ARG A 431 40.79 44.84 -1.73
N THR A 432 40.46 45.20 -2.96
CA THR A 432 39.08 45.48 -3.38
C THR A 432 38.33 44.15 -3.49
N VAL A 433 37.31 43.94 -2.67
CA VAL A 433 36.44 42.75 -2.71
C VAL A 433 35.04 43.23 -3.11
N SER A 434 34.49 42.75 -4.24
CA SER A 434 33.10 42.98 -4.61
C SER A 434 32.19 42.01 -3.84
N LEU A 435 31.07 42.50 -3.30
CA LEU A 435 30.09 41.75 -2.51
C LEU A 435 28.93 41.22 -3.36
#